data_AF-A0A433P4P1-F1
#
_entry.id   AF-A0A433P4P1-F1
#
_cell.length_a   1.000
_cell.length_b   1.000
_cell.length_c   1.000
_cell.angle_alpha   90.00
_cell.angle_beta   90.00
_cell.angle_gamma   90.00
#
_symmetry.space_group_name_H-M   'P 1'
#
loop_
_entity.id
_entity.type
_entity.pdbx_description
1 polymer ?
#
loop_
_entity_poly.entity_id
_entity_poly.type
_entity_poly.pdbx_seq_one_letter_code
_entity_poly.pdbx_strand_id
1 'polypeptide(L)'
;MPEQVYKFLKGNTVGIIGVPFSGGQVRPREGVEEGPIRLVEFGLIDQLKSMGWTVEFEGHRDYAALRPTSDPDSGKLKRPRYVSVVTKAVSEQVEAHARRGNMVLTLGGDHSIAIGTVSGIFAAHPDACLIWVDAHAVS
;
A
#
# COMPACT_ATOMS: atom_id res chain seq x y z
N MET A 1 2.68 -1.88 -31.28
CA MET A 1 2.27 -0.91 -30.26
C MET A 1 3.40 0.11 -30.14
N PRO A 2 3.14 1.43 -30.22
CA PRO A 2 4.20 2.42 -30.01
C PRO A 2 4.82 2.22 -28.62
N GLU A 3 6.12 2.41 -28.52
CA GLU A 3 6.87 2.28 -27.28
C GLU A 3 6.45 3.42 -26.33
N GLN A 4 5.71 3.07 -25.28
CA GLN A 4 5.13 4.04 -24.36
C GLN A 4 6.21 4.49 -23.38
N VAL A 5 6.77 5.68 -23.61
CA VAL A 5 7.83 6.24 -22.75
C VAL A 5 7.21 6.84 -21.50
N TYR A 6 7.35 6.17 -20.36
CA TYR A 6 6.89 6.66 -19.07
C TYR A 6 7.93 7.62 -18.46
N LYS A 7 7.50 8.82 -18.06
CA LYS A 7 8.39 9.85 -17.48
C LYS A 7 9.07 9.40 -16.17
N PHE A 8 8.38 8.61 -15.35
CA PHE A 8 8.81 8.27 -14.00
C PHE A 8 9.15 6.79 -13.81
N LEU A 9 8.79 5.93 -14.78
CA LEU A 9 9.10 4.51 -14.73
C LEU A 9 10.38 4.24 -15.53
N LYS A 10 11.33 3.52 -14.95
CA LYS A 10 12.58 3.15 -15.63
C LYS A 10 12.45 1.89 -16.50
N GLY A 11 11.31 1.21 -16.41
CA GLY A 11 10.96 0.03 -17.18
C GLY A 11 9.57 -0.47 -16.80
N ASN A 12 9.16 -1.61 -17.37
CA ASN A 12 7.88 -2.24 -17.08
C ASN A 12 7.97 -3.12 -15.83
N THR A 13 8.42 -2.55 -14.71
CA THR A 13 8.49 -3.26 -13.42
C THR A 13 7.41 -2.73 -12.49
N VAL A 14 6.61 -3.63 -11.94
CA VAL A 14 5.62 -3.32 -10.90
C VAL A 14 6.10 -3.89 -9.56
N GLY A 15 6.21 -3.04 -8.55
CA GLY A 15 6.47 -3.42 -7.17
C GLY A 15 5.15 -3.56 -6.43
N ILE A 16 4.81 -4.77 -6.02
CA ILE A 16 3.59 -5.05 -5.27
C ILE A 16 3.92 -5.04 -3.77
N ILE A 17 3.17 -4.26 -3.00
CA ILE A 17 3.29 -4.19 -1.54
C ILE A 17 1.96 -4.67 -0.94
N GLY A 18 1.97 -5.84 -0.31
CA GLY A 18 0.82 -6.34 0.44
C GLY A 18 0.74 -5.72 1.83
N VAL A 19 -0.40 -5.12 2.18
CA VAL A 19 -0.64 -4.46 3.48
C VAL A 19 -1.91 -5.00 4.14
N PRO A 20 -1.90 -6.25 4.65
CA PRO A 20 -3.04 -6.87 5.32
C PRO A 20 -3.27 -6.23 6.71
N PHE A 21 -3.87 -5.04 6.75
CA PHE A 21 -4.04 -4.25 7.96
C PHE A 21 -5.50 -3.85 8.20
N SER A 22 -6.03 -4.13 9.38
CA SER A 22 -7.39 -3.76 9.81
C SER A 22 -7.39 -2.97 11.14
N GLY A 23 -6.21 -2.48 11.55
CA GLY A 23 -6.01 -1.85 12.85
C GLY A 23 -6.65 -0.45 13.00
N GLY A 24 -6.99 0.21 11.90
CA GLY A 24 -7.60 1.54 11.87
C GLY A 24 -9.13 1.54 12.02
N GLN A 25 -9.78 0.38 11.94
CA GLN A 25 -11.24 0.27 12.07
C GLN A 25 -11.70 0.14 13.53
N VAL A 26 -12.83 0.81 13.86
CA VAL A 26 -13.44 0.79 15.21
C VAL A 26 -14.07 -0.56 15.54
N ARG A 27 -14.64 -1.25 14.54
CA ARG A 27 -15.01 -2.66 14.63
C ARG A 27 -14.04 -3.44 13.75
N PRO A 28 -13.32 -4.45 14.26
CA PRO A 28 -12.58 -5.35 13.40
C PRO A 28 -13.61 -6.07 12.51
N ARG A 29 -13.74 -5.64 11.26
CA ARG A 29 -14.32 -6.49 10.23
C ARG A 29 -13.20 -7.45 9.85
N GLU A 30 -13.20 -8.61 10.50
CA GLU A 30 -12.33 -9.73 10.14
C GLU A 30 -12.54 -10.04 8.65
N GLY A 31 -11.44 -10.28 7.92
CA GLY A 31 -11.41 -10.59 6.48
C GLY A 31 -10.84 -9.48 5.58
N VAL A 32 -10.70 -8.24 6.04
CA VAL A 32 -10.10 -7.15 5.24
C VAL A 32 -8.61 -7.40 4.99
N GLU A 33 -7.94 -8.00 5.98
CA GLU A 33 -6.56 -8.46 5.89
C GLU A 33 -6.32 -9.61 4.90
N GLU A 34 -7.35 -10.37 4.51
CA GLU A 34 -7.20 -11.45 3.52
C GLU A 34 -7.13 -10.91 2.07
N GLY A 35 -7.71 -9.74 1.82
CA GLY A 35 -7.85 -9.17 0.47
C GLY A 35 -6.58 -9.18 -0.38
N PRO A 36 -5.43 -8.68 0.14
CA PRO A 36 -4.17 -8.68 -0.60
C PRO A 36 -3.72 -10.07 -1.03
N ILE A 37 -3.84 -11.07 -0.14
CA ILE A 37 -3.41 -12.45 -0.40
C ILE A 37 -4.33 -13.09 -1.43
N ARG A 38 -5.65 -12.92 -1.28
CA ARG A 38 -6.64 -13.45 -2.22
C ARG A 38 -6.43 -12.92 -3.63
N LEU A 39 -6.19 -11.61 -3.80
CA LEU A 39 -5.94 -11.02 -5.12
C LEU A 39 -4.73 -11.66 -5.81
N VAL A 40 -3.67 -11.93 -5.05
CA VAL A 40 -2.49 -12.63 -5.56
C VAL A 40 -2.82 -14.08 -5.92
N GLU A 41 -3.53 -14.81 -5.05
CA GLU A 41 -3.98 -16.19 -5.30
C GLU A 41 -4.89 -16.31 -6.54
N PHE A 42 -5.72 -15.31 -6.82
CA PHE A 42 -6.59 -15.28 -8.00
C PHE A 42 -5.87 -14.89 -9.30
N GLY A 43 -4.54 -14.81 -9.30
CA GLY A 43 -3.73 -14.69 -10.50
C GLY A 43 -3.38 -13.26 -10.92
N LEU A 44 -3.47 -12.27 -10.02
CA LEU A 44 -3.07 -10.89 -10.30
C LEU A 44 -1.62 -10.81 -10.85
N ILE A 45 -0.70 -11.58 -10.26
CA ILE A 45 0.70 -11.60 -10.68
C ILE A 45 0.83 -12.16 -12.10
N ASP A 46 0.09 -13.22 -12.42
CA ASP A 46 0.15 -13.85 -13.74
C ASP A 46 -0.45 -12.94 -14.81
N GLN A 47 -1.54 -12.23 -14.47
CA GLN A 47 -2.12 -11.22 -15.34
C GLN A 47 -1.12 -10.10 -15.64
N LEU A 48 -0.47 -9.53 -14.62
CA LEU A 48 0.56 -8.50 -14.80
C LEU A 48 1.72 -8.99 -15.69
N LYS A 49 2.21 -10.21 -15.45
CA LYS A 49 3.25 -10.84 -16.28
C LYS A 49 2.80 -11.03 -17.73
N SER A 50 1.56 -11.49 -17.96
CA SER A 50 1.00 -11.66 -19.31
C SER A 50 0.85 -10.34 -20.08
N MET A 51 0.73 -9.21 -19.36
CA MET A 51 0.76 -7.86 -19.93
C MET A 51 2.18 -7.33 -20.19
N GLY A 52 3.22 -8.16 -19.96
CA GLY A 52 4.62 -7.81 -20.21
C GLY A 52 5.30 -7.05 -19.07
N TRP A 53 4.74 -7.08 -17.85
CA TRP A 53 5.36 -6.50 -16.67
C TRP A 53 6.24 -7.50 -15.93
N THR A 54 7.40 -7.04 -15.48
CA THR A 54 8.17 -7.71 -14.43
C THR A 54 7.51 -7.42 -13.09
N VAL A 55 7.22 -8.44 -12.30
CA VAL A 55 6.55 -8.28 -11.00
C VAL A 55 7.53 -8.55 -9.88
N GLU A 56 7.76 -7.56 -9.03
CA GLU A 56 8.45 -7.69 -7.75
C GLU A 56 7.40 -7.82 -6.64
N PHE A 57 7.25 -9.01 -6.08
CA PHE A 57 6.39 -9.26 -4.92
C PHE A 57 7.10 -10.18 -3.94
N GLU A 58 7.43 -9.65 -2.77
CA GLU A 58 8.14 -10.38 -1.70
C GLU A 58 7.16 -10.95 -0.65
N GLY A 59 5.86 -10.95 -0.94
CA GLY A 59 4.81 -11.31 0.01
C GLY A 59 4.26 -10.10 0.75
N HIS A 60 3.77 -10.34 1.97
CA HIS A 60 3.30 -9.28 2.86
C HIS A 60 4.13 -9.28 4.14
N ARG A 61 4.44 -8.08 4.65
CA ARG A 61 5.03 -7.93 5.97
C ARG A 61 4.01 -8.35 7.03
N ASP A 62 4.47 -8.98 8.10
CA ASP A 62 3.67 -9.18 9.30
C ASP A 62 3.51 -7.83 10.04
N TYR A 63 2.44 -7.11 9.70
CA TYR A 63 2.10 -5.86 10.37
C TYR A 63 1.55 -6.10 11.80
N ALA A 64 1.04 -7.30 12.11
CA ALA A 64 0.58 -7.63 13.46
C ALA A 64 1.73 -7.65 14.47
N ALA A 65 2.93 -8.06 14.04
CA ALA A 65 4.16 -7.97 14.85
C ALA A 65 4.54 -6.52 15.23
N LEU A 66 4.05 -5.51 14.51
CA LEU A 66 4.30 -4.10 14.83
C LEU A 66 3.35 -3.54 15.89
N ARG A 67 2.43 -4.36 16.41
CA ARG A 67 1.44 -3.93 17.40
C ARG A 67 2.14 -3.57 18.72
N PRO A 68 2.02 -2.32 19.19
CA PRO A 68 2.58 -1.92 20.48
C PRO A 68 1.87 -2.62 21.65
N THR A 69 2.60 -2.83 22.74
CA THR A 69 2.06 -3.41 23.99
C THR A 69 0.98 -2.53 24.63
N SER A 70 1.08 -1.20 24.45
CA SER A 70 0.10 -0.24 24.96
C SER A 70 -0.16 0.87 23.93
N ASP A 71 -1.43 1.02 23.57
CA ASP A 71 -1.89 2.03 22.60
C ASP A 71 -3.26 2.59 23.03
N PRO A 72 -3.27 3.46 24.05
CA PRO A 72 -4.49 4.11 24.48
C PRO A 72 -5.00 5.02 23.36
N ASP A 73 -6.33 5.06 23.23
CA ASP A 73 -6.99 5.94 22.28
C ASP A 73 -6.67 7.42 22.57
N SER A 74 -6.61 8.23 21.50
CA SER A 74 -6.42 9.67 21.60
C SER A 74 -7.68 10.38 21.08
N GLY A 75 -8.58 10.73 21.99
CA GLY A 75 -9.89 11.29 21.63
C GLY A 75 -10.70 10.31 20.79
N LYS A 76 -10.93 10.65 19.51
CA LYS A 76 -11.62 9.78 18.55
C LYS A 76 -10.69 8.81 17.82
N LEU A 77 -9.37 9.00 17.90
CA LEU A 77 -8.39 8.15 17.24
C LEU A 77 -8.23 6.84 18.00
N LYS A 78 -8.56 5.74 17.32
CA LYS A 78 -8.36 4.39 17.84
C LYS A 78 -6.98 3.89 17.46
N ARG A 79 -6.25 3.33 18.44
CA ARG A 79 -4.93 2.70 18.23
C ARG A 79 -3.95 3.57 17.41
N PRO A 80 -3.76 4.86 17.77
CA PRO A 80 -2.99 5.79 16.95
C PRO A 80 -1.52 5.39 16.77
N ARG A 81 -0.89 4.75 17.77
CA ARG A 81 0.52 4.34 17.66
C ARG A 81 0.66 3.17 16.69
N TYR A 82 -0.26 2.22 16.72
CA TYR A 82 -0.24 1.07 15.82
C TYR A 82 -0.41 1.52 14.37
N VAL A 83 -1.41 2.37 14.10
CA VAL A 83 -1.62 2.96 12.76
C VAL A 83 -0.39 3.76 12.32
N SER A 84 0.21 4.54 13.21
CA SER A 84 1.41 5.34 12.90
C SER A 84 2.61 4.47 12.50
N VAL A 85 2.92 3.42 13.26
CA VAL A 85 4.05 2.53 12.97
C VAL A 85 3.83 1.77 11.66
N VAL A 86 2.61 1.31 11.39
CA VAL A 86 2.26 0.62 10.15
C VAL A 86 2.34 1.56 8.95
N THR A 87 1.72 2.73 9.01
CA THR A 87 1.74 3.72 7.90
C THR A 87 3.16 4.20 7.61
N LYS A 88 4.01 4.36 8.62
CA LYS A 88 5.44 4.64 8.43
C LYS A 88 6.14 3.53 7.65
N ALA A 89 5.96 2.27 8.06
CA ALA A 89 6.54 1.12 7.38
C ALA A 89 6.05 0.97 5.92
N VAL A 90 4.79 1.31 5.65
CA VAL A 90 4.23 1.34 4.28
C VAL A 90 4.88 2.46 3.47
N SER A 91 4.99 3.67 4.04
CA SER A 91 5.62 4.82 3.38
C SER A 91 7.07 4.52 2.95
N GLU A 92 7.86 3.90 3.83
CA GLU A 92 9.25 3.53 3.54
C GLU A 92 9.36 2.52 2.38
N GLN A 93 8.48 1.51 2.35
CA GLN A 93 8.44 0.53 1.25
C GLN A 93 8.04 1.19 -0.07
N VAL A 94 6.98 2.01 -0.05
CA VAL A 94 6.49 2.72 -1.23
C VAL A 94 7.55 3.65 -1.80
N GLU A 95 8.20 4.45 -0.95
CA GLU A 95 9.29 5.33 -1.35
C GLU A 95 10.44 4.55 -1.99
N ALA A 96 10.83 3.42 -1.38
CA ALA A 96 11.91 2.58 -1.89
C ALA A 96 11.62 2.03 -3.29
N HIS A 97 10.39 1.57 -3.57
CA HIS A 97 10.01 1.12 -4.91
C HIS A 97 9.91 2.29 -5.90
N ALA A 98 9.31 3.41 -5.50
CA ALA A 98 9.17 4.59 -6.35
C ALA A 98 10.52 5.17 -6.77
N ARG A 99 11.50 5.28 -5.85
CA ARG A 99 12.86 5.76 -6.18
C ARG A 99 13.63 4.85 -7.14
N ARG A 100 13.30 3.55 -7.18
CA ARG A 100 13.84 2.63 -8.19
C ARG A 100 13.24 2.85 -9.58
N GLY A 101 12.15 3.62 -9.69
CA GLY A 101 11.41 3.82 -10.93
C GLY A 101 10.48 2.66 -11.25
N ASN A 102 10.04 1.92 -10.24
CA ASN A 102 9.04 0.87 -10.37
C ASN A 102 7.64 1.48 -10.23
N MET A 103 6.66 0.94 -10.95
CA MET A 103 5.26 1.24 -10.69
C MET A 103 4.89 0.61 -9.35
N VAL A 104 4.44 1.41 -8.38
CA VAL A 104 4.10 0.90 -7.05
C VAL A 104 2.62 0.53 -6.99
N LEU A 105 2.31 -0.73 -6.70
CA LEU A 105 0.96 -1.23 -6.49
C LEU A 105 0.82 -1.69 -5.03
N THR A 106 0.11 -0.91 -4.22
CA THR A 106 -0.21 -1.32 -2.84
C THR A 106 -1.53 -2.07 -2.81
N LEU A 107 -1.50 -3.31 -2.34
CA LEU A 107 -2.69 -4.11 -2.09
C LEU A 107 -3.05 -3.98 -0.62
N GLY A 108 -4.10 -3.21 -0.36
CA GLY A 108 -4.43 -2.74 0.98
C GLY A 108 -5.34 -3.64 1.81
N GLY A 109 -5.35 -3.32 3.11
CA GLY A 109 -6.45 -3.56 4.03
C GLY A 109 -7.28 -2.29 4.19
N ASP A 110 -7.59 -1.87 5.42
CA ASP A 110 -8.42 -0.69 5.68
C ASP A 110 -7.84 0.64 5.15
N HIS A 111 -8.68 1.66 4.98
CA HIS A 111 -8.29 2.92 4.32
C HIS A 111 -7.21 3.73 5.07
N SER A 112 -6.87 3.39 6.31
CA SER A 112 -5.84 4.14 7.07
C SER A 112 -4.44 4.01 6.46
N ILE A 113 -4.18 2.94 5.68
CA ILE A 113 -2.89 2.73 5.02
C ILE A 113 -2.60 3.80 3.95
N ALA A 114 -3.62 4.49 3.46
CA ALA A 114 -3.48 5.46 2.39
C ALA A 114 -2.57 6.64 2.77
N ILE A 115 -2.51 6.99 4.06
CA ILE A 115 -1.54 7.98 4.56
C ILE A 115 -0.11 7.52 4.24
N GLY A 116 0.19 6.24 4.47
CA GLY A 116 1.50 5.66 4.18
C GLY A 116 1.80 5.65 2.69
N THR A 117 0.84 5.24 1.85
CA THR A 117 1.05 5.17 0.40
C THR A 117 1.26 6.54 -0.23
N VAL A 118 0.42 7.51 0.13
CA VAL A 118 0.51 8.89 -0.35
C VAL A 118 1.81 9.53 0.11
N SER A 119 2.14 9.41 1.40
CA SER A 119 3.40 9.94 1.96
C SER A 119 4.63 9.39 1.24
N GLY A 120 4.68 8.07 0.99
CA GLY A 120 5.81 7.43 0.31
C GLY A 120 5.98 7.91 -1.14
N ILE A 121 4.88 8.11 -1.86
CA ILE A 121 4.92 8.66 -3.22
C ILE A 121 5.41 10.11 -3.21
N PHE A 122 4.86 10.98 -2.35
CA PHE A 122 5.28 12.38 -2.28
C PHE A 122 6.75 12.53 -1.82
N ALA A 123 7.28 11.61 -1.00
CA ALA A 123 8.69 11.60 -0.64
C ALA A 123 9.62 11.32 -1.85
N ALA A 124 9.18 10.46 -2.78
CA ALA A 124 9.92 10.15 -4.00
C ALA A 124 9.65 11.15 -5.14
N HIS A 125 8.43 11.70 -5.20
CA HIS A 125 7.92 12.58 -6.25
C HIS A 125 7.12 13.74 -5.62
N PRO A 126 7.79 14.82 -5.17
CA PRO A 126 7.14 15.93 -4.47
C PRO A 126 6.06 16.66 -5.29
N ASP A 127 6.19 16.65 -6.63
CA ASP A 127 5.25 17.31 -7.56
C ASP A 127 4.13 16.37 -8.04
N ALA A 128 3.93 15.22 -7.37
CA ALA A 128 2.87 14.28 -7.73
C ALA A 128 1.47 14.89 -7.51
N CYS A 129 0.49 14.36 -8.25
CA CYS A 129 -0.93 14.68 -8.04
C CYS A 129 -1.65 13.44 -7.49
N LEU A 130 -2.65 13.66 -6.64
CA LEU A 130 -3.48 12.61 -6.07
C LEU A 130 -4.85 12.58 -6.75
N ILE A 131 -5.22 11.42 -7.29
CA ILE A 131 -6.59 11.13 -7.75
C ILE A 131 -7.17 10.12 -6.76
N TRP A 132 -8.23 10.51 -6.06
CA TRP A 132 -8.91 9.68 -5.07
C TRP A 132 -10.27 9.20 -5.60
N VAL A 133 -10.45 7.88 -5.69
CA VAL A 133 -11.71 7.27 -6.12
C VAL A 133 -12.26 6.43 -4.97
N ASP A 134 -13.31 6.91 -4.33
CA ASP A 134 -13.93 6.26 -3.17
C ASP A 134 -15.41 6.63 -3.11
N ALA A 135 -16.25 5.69 -2.69
CA ALA A 135 -17.67 5.94 -2.45
C ALA A 135 -17.90 6.81 -1.19
N HIS A 136 -16.93 6.83 -0.28
CA HIS A 136 -16.90 7.69 0.89
C HIS A 136 -15.83 8.76 0.67
N ALA A 137 -16.19 10.04 0.69
CA ALA A 137 -15.18 11.08 0.84
C ALA A 137 -14.54 10.90 2.21
N VAL A 138 -13.29 10.44 2.26
CA VAL A 138 -12.52 10.41 3.50
C VAL A 138 -12.09 11.85 3.80
N SER A 139 -12.97 12.56 4.52
CA SER A 139 -12.71 13.85 5.18
C SER A 139 -12.61 13.66 6.68
#